data_AF-A0A7C2M6V2-F1
#
_entry.id   AF-A0A7C2M6V2-F1
#
_cell.length_a   1.000
_cell.length_b   1.000
_cell.length_c   1.000
_cell.angle_alpha   90.00
_cell.angle_beta   90.00
_cell.angle_gamma   90.00
#
_symmetry.space_group_name_H-M   'P 1'
#
loop_
_entity.id
_entity.type
_entity.pdbx_description
1 polymer ?
#
loop_
_entity_poly.entity_id
_entity_poly.type
_entity_poly.pdbx_seq_one_letter_code
_entity_poly.pdbx_strand_id
1 'polypeptide(L)'
;PKMGYDILKSIDFYHPVAQIILQHHERLDGSGYPNNLKGDEIILEAKIIGIADVVEAISSNRPYRPALGIDVALEEISKNKGILYDPEVVDICLKLFREKGFEFKIDEFD
;
A
#
# COMPACT_ATOMS: atom_id res chain seq x y z
N PRO A 1 -6.81 3.85 -9.83
CA PRO A 1 -7.89 2.94 -9.36
C PRO A 1 -9.05 2.68 -10.35
N LYS A 2 -9.89 3.65 -10.73
CA LYS A 2 -11.16 3.39 -11.48
C LYS A 2 -10.99 2.62 -12.80
N MET A 3 -10.05 3.02 -13.66
CA MET A 3 -9.80 2.31 -14.93
C MET A 3 -9.36 0.85 -14.71
N GLY A 4 -8.51 0.59 -13.71
CA GLY A 4 -8.11 -0.77 -13.34
C GLY A 4 -9.29 -1.60 -12.82
N TYR A 5 -10.15 -1.00 -12.00
CA TYR A 5 -11.41 -1.62 -11.58
C TYR A 5 -12.29 -1.98 -12.78
N ASP A 6 -12.48 -1.06 -13.74
CA ASP A 6 -13.33 -1.28 -14.90
C ASP A 6 -12.84 -2.41 -15.82
N ILE A 7 -11.52 -2.59 -15.92
CA ILE A 7 -10.90 -3.71 -16.65
C ILE A 7 -11.13 -5.05 -15.92
N LEU A 8 -10.99 -5.04 -14.59
CA LEU A 8 -10.96 -6.27 -13.80
C LEU A 8 -12.35 -6.73 -13.32
N LYS A 9 -13.34 -5.84 -13.22
CA LYS A 9 -14.66 -6.13 -12.62
C LYS A 9 -15.49 -7.20 -13.36
N SER A 10 -15.17 -7.49 -14.61
CA SER A 10 -15.85 -8.51 -15.41
C SER A 10 -15.20 -9.89 -15.33
N ILE A 11 -14.04 -9.99 -14.68
CA ILE A 11 -13.31 -11.25 -14.49
C ILE A 11 -13.71 -11.83 -13.14
N ASP A 12 -14.10 -13.11 -13.14
CA ASP A 12 -14.44 -13.82 -11.91
C ASP A 12 -13.18 -14.31 -11.21
N PHE A 13 -12.69 -13.49 -10.27
CA PHE A 13 -11.57 -13.84 -9.41
C PHE A 13 -12.09 -14.46 -8.10
N TYR A 14 -11.35 -15.43 -7.56
CA TYR A 14 -11.66 -16.00 -6.23
C TYR A 14 -11.62 -14.95 -5.09
N HIS A 15 -10.78 -13.92 -5.25
CA HIS A 15 -10.66 -12.80 -4.33
C HIS A 15 -11.28 -11.53 -4.94
N PRO A 16 -11.65 -10.52 -4.14
CA PRO A 16 -12.26 -9.28 -4.63
C PRO A 16 -11.23 -8.33 -5.28
N VAL A 17 -10.45 -8.83 -6.25
CA VAL A 17 -9.30 -8.13 -6.86
C VAL A 17 -9.68 -6.77 -7.43
N ALA A 18 -10.81 -6.68 -8.14
CA ALA A 18 -11.28 -5.40 -8.65
C ALA A 18 -11.48 -4.39 -7.51
N GLN A 19 -12.12 -4.80 -6.42
CA GLN A 19 -12.36 -3.94 -5.25
C GLN A 19 -11.05 -3.52 -4.57
N ILE A 20 -10.08 -4.43 -4.45
CA ILE A 20 -8.74 -4.13 -3.93
C ILE A 20 -8.10 -3.01 -4.75
N ILE A 21 -8.11 -3.14 -6.08
CA ILE A 21 -7.58 -2.13 -7.00
C ILE A 21 -8.38 -0.82 -6.96
N LEU A 22 -9.66 -0.86 -6.65
CA LEU A 22 -10.44 0.36 -6.48
C LEU A 22 -10.07 1.10 -5.19
N GLN A 23 -9.83 0.38 -4.08
CA GLN A 23 -9.72 0.94 -2.74
C GLN A 23 -8.28 1.12 -2.22
N HIS A 24 -7.23 0.58 -2.84
CA HIS A 24 -5.86 0.63 -2.27
C HIS A 24 -5.27 2.05 -2.09
N HIS A 25 -5.87 3.07 -2.71
CA HIS A 25 -5.53 4.48 -2.51
C HIS A 25 -6.45 5.22 -1.52
N GLU A 26 -7.41 4.53 -0.90
CA GLU A 26 -8.19 5.05 0.21
C GLU A 26 -7.31 5.18 1.47
N ARG A 27 -7.73 6.01 2.42
CA ARG A 27 -7.03 6.30 3.69
C ARG A 27 -8.03 6.29 4.83
N LEU A 28 -7.63 5.84 6.02
CA LEU A 28 -8.58 5.63 7.12
C LEU A 28 -9.37 6.89 7.51
N ASP A 29 -8.76 8.07 7.41
CA ASP A 29 -9.40 9.36 7.69
C ASP A 29 -10.34 9.86 6.59
N GLY A 30 -10.36 9.19 5.43
CA GLY A 30 -11.14 9.55 4.25
C GLY A 30 -10.49 10.60 3.36
N SER A 31 -9.20 10.91 3.56
CA SER A 31 -8.43 11.77 2.66
C SER A 31 -8.03 11.07 1.35
N GLY A 32 -8.19 9.75 1.30
CA GLY A 32 -7.90 8.93 0.13
C GLY A 32 -8.97 9.01 -0.96
N TYR A 33 -8.75 8.25 -2.03
CA TYR A 33 -9.58 8.31 -3.23
C TYR A 33 -9.72 6.89 -3.83
N PRO A 34 -10.74 6.62 -4.66
CA PRO A 34 -11.65 7.55 -5.33
C PRO A 34 -12.96 7.89 -4.61
N ASN A 35 -13.33 7.15 -3.57
CA ASN A 35 -14.64 7.23 -2.92
C ASN A 35 -14.58 7.92 -1.55
N ASN A 36 -13.37 8.23 -1.02
CA ASN A 36 -13.15 8.87 0.28
C ASN A 36 -13.68 8.00 1.43
N LEU A 37 -13.45 6.69 1.33
CA LEU A 37 -13.87 5.70 2.32
C LEU A 37 -13.07 5.86 3.62
N LYS A 38 -13.67 5.52 4.75
CA LYS A 38 -13.07 5.65 6.08
C LYS A 38 -13.01 4.33 6.82
N GLY A 39 -11.99 4.18 7.67
CA GLY A 39 -11.89 3.08 8.64
C GLY A 39 -12.21 1.70 8.04
N ASP A 40 -13.36 1.16 8.45
CA ASP A 40 -13.83 -0.19 8.12
C ASP A 40 -14.58 -0.28 6.78
N GLU A 41 -14.81 0.84 6.09
CA GLU A 41 -15.36 0.84 4.72
C GLU A 41 -14.31 0.35 3.69
N ILE A 42 -13.04 0.34 4.07
CA ILE A 42 -11.90 -0.12 3.27
C ILE A 42 -11.62 -1.58 3.61
N ILE A 43 -11.65 -2.47 2.62
CA ILE A 43 -11.38 -3.89 2.83
C ILE A 43 -9.92 -4.11 3.25
N LEU A 44 -9.68 -5.16 4.04
CA LEU A 44 -8.36 -5.46 4.60
C LEU A 44 -7.30 -5.61 3.50
N GLU A 45 -7.62 -6.33 2.43
CA GLU A 45 -6.70 -6.57 1.33
C GLU A 45 -6.28 -5.27 0.63
N ALA A 46 -7.18 -4.28 0.54
CA ALA A 46 -6.85 -2.95 0.02
C ALA A 46 -5.94 -2.16 0.98
N LYS A 47 -6.15 -2.28 2.29
CA LYS A 47 -5.27 -1.68 3.31
C LYS A 47 -3.86 -2.28 3.23
N ILE A 48 -3.74 -3.60 3.05
CA ILE A 48 -2.46 -4.30 2.87
C ILE A 48 -1.74 -3.83 1.61
N ILE A 49 -2.42 -3.85 0.45
CA ILE A 49 -1.84 -3.38 -0.81
C ILE A 49 -1.48 -1.90 -0.75
N GLY A 50 -2.30 -1.06 -0.12
CA GLY A 50 -2.02 0.36 0.05
C GLY A 50 -0.75 0.64 0.85
N ILE A 51 -0.47 -0.14 1.90
CA ILE A 51 0.80 -0.04 2.64
C ILE A 51 1.97 -0.52 1.78
N ALA A 52 1.83 -1.66 1.09
CA ALA A 52 2.88 -2.18 0.22
C ALA A 52 3.27 -1.17 -0.87
N ASP A 53 2.27 -0.57 -1.54
CA ASP A 53 2.46 0.46 -2.57
C ASP A 53 3.19 1.70 -2.03
N VAL A 54 2.83 2.19 -0.84
CA VAL A 54 3.52 3.34 -0.21
C VAL A 54 4.98 3.02 0.09
N VAL A 55 5.25 1.85 0.68
CA VAL A 55 6.61 1.46 1.05
C VAL A 55 7.48 1.36 -0.19
N GLU A 56 7.02 0.63 -1.21
CA GLU A 56 7.72 0.46 -2.49
C GLU A 56 7.92 1.81 -3.19
N ALA A 57 6.91 2.68 -3.22
CA ALA A 57 6.99 3.98 -3.89
C ALA A 57 8.02 4.93 -3.29
N ILE A 58 8.29 4.83 -1.98
CA ILE A 58 9.29 5.64 -1.29
C ILE A 58 10.69 5.01 -1.39
N SER A 59 10.77 3.68 -1.33
CA SER A 59 12.04 2.94 -1.30
C SER A 59 12.63 2.66 -2.69
N SER A 60 11.85 2.71 -3.77
CA SER A 60 12.30 2.42 -5.14
C SER A 60 12.90 3.64 -5.84
N ASN A 61 13.90 3.39 -6.70
CA ASN A 61 14.35 4.38 -7.68
C ASN A 61 13.26 4.54 -8.74
N ARG A 62 12.93 5.80 -9.08
CA ARG A 62 12.08 6.13 -10.22
C ARG A 62 12.86 7.02 -11.18
N PRO A 63 12.55 7.03 -12.49
CA PRO A 63 13.29 7.80 -13.49
C PRO A 63 13.48 9.29 -13.18
N TYR A 64 12.67 9.85 -12.28
CA TYR A 64 12.68 11.26 -11.88
C TYR A 64 12.82 11.48 -10.35
N ARG A 65 13.02 10.42 -9.57
CA ARG A 65 13.12 10.49 -8.11
C ARG A 65 14.05 9.38 -7.60
N PRO A 66 15.23 9.72 -7.05
CA PRO A 66 16.05 8.72 -6.38
C PRO A 66 15.29 8.14 -5.19
N ALA A 67 15.52 6.87 -4.90
CA ALA A 67 15.02 6.19 -3.72
C ALA A 67 15.35 7.00 -2.47
N LEU A 68 14.37 7.19 -1.58
CA LEU A 68 14.64 7.79 -0.27
C LEU A 68 15.14 6.76 0.75
N GLY A 69 15.10 5.47 0.39
CA GLY A 69 15.52 4.36 1.23
C GLY A 69 14.39 3.77 2.07
N ILE A 70 14.63 2.55 2.55
CA ILE A 70 13.62 1.80 3.30
C ILE A 70 13.30 2.44 4.65
N ASP A 71 14.28 3.01 5.35
CA ASP A 71 14.05 3.64 6.66
C ASP A 71 13.04 4.79 6.59
N VAL A 72 13.13 5.62 5.55
CA VAL A 72 12.19 6.73 5.30
C VAL A 72 10.79 6.19 5.01
N ALA A 73 10.68 5.10 4.26
CA ALA A 73 9.41 4.45 3.97
C ALA A 73 8.74 3.88 5.24
N LEU A 74 9.52 3.23 6.10
CA LEU A 74 9.03 2.69 7.38
C LEU A 74 8.67 3.80 8.38
N GLU A 75 9.40 4.92 8.37
CA GLU A 75 9.06 6.10 9.17
C GLU A 75 7.74 6.73 8.72
N GLU A 76 7.51 6.87 7.42
CA GLU A 76 6.27 7.44 6.86
C GLU A 76 5.03 6.65 7.29
N ILE A 77 5.05 5.33 7.16
CA ILE A 77 3.91 4.50 7.57
C ILE A 77 3.74 4.47 9.10
N SER A 78 4.84 4.52 9.85
CA SER A 78 4.80 4.56 11.32
C SER A 78 4.23 5.87 11.84
N LYS A 79 4.60 7.00 11.23
CA LYS A 79 4.14 8.35 11.64
C LYS A 79 2.64 8.54 11.40
N ASN A 80 2.11 7.93 10.35
CA ASN A 80 0.71 8.07 9.94
C ASN A 80 -0.17 6.87 10.35
N LYS A 81 0.35 5.98 11.19
CA LYS A 81 -0.35 4.82 11.75
C LYS A 81 -1.63 5.24 12.49
N GLY A 82 -2.76 4.62 12.17
CA GLY A 82 -4.06 4.92 12.78
C GLY A 82 -4.71 6.23 12.31
N ILE A 83 -4.03 7.01 11.46
CA ILE A 83 -4.57 8.22 10.83
C ILE A 83 -4.85 7.95 9.37
N LEU A 84 -3.82 7.60 8.61
CA LEU A 84 -3.93 7.28 7.18
C LEU A 84 -4.01 5.78 6.95
N TYR A 85 -3.35 5.00 7.81
CA TYR A 85 -3.09 3.58 7.60
C TYR A 85 -3.58 2.71 8.74
N ASP A 86 -3.99 1.50 8.41
CA ASP A 86 -4.43 0.49 9.37
C ASP A 86 -3.31 0.13 10.37
N PRO A 87 -3.53 0.30 11.69
CA PRO A 87 -2.54 0.02 12.71
C PRO A 87 -1.94 -1.38 12.65
N GLU A 88 -2.77 -2.40 12.41
CA GLU A 88 -2.33 -3.79 12.41
C GLU A 88 -1.47 -4.08 11.18
N VAL A 89 -1.89 -3.58 10.02
CA VAL A 89 -1.13 -3.72 8.77
C VAL A 89 0.23 -3.03 8.87
N VAL A 90 0.28 -1.82 9.45
CA VAL A 90 1.56 -1.11 9.68
C VAL A 90 2.47 -1.92 10.59
N ASP A 91 1.97 -2.44 11.72
CA ASP A 91 2.78 -3.21 12.66
C ASP A 91 3.35 -4.49 12.04
N ILE A 92 2.54 -5.20 11.25
CA ILE A 92 2.98 -6.39 10.52
C ILE A 92 4.07 -6.01 9.50
N CYS A 93 3.88 -4.93 8.74
CA CYS A 93 4.88 -4.46 7.78
C CYS A 93 6.20 -4.11 8.46
N LEU A 94 6.17 -3.33 9.55
CA LEU A 94 7.35 -2.98 10.34
C LEU A 94 8.06 -4.23 10.87
N LYS A 95 7.31 -5.21 11.37
CA LYS A 95 7.84 -6.49 11.85
C LYS A 95 8.52 -7.29 10.76
N LEU A 96 7.97 -7.31 9.54
CA LEU A 96 8.58 -8.00 8.40
C LEU A 96 9.99 -7.47 8.10
N PHE A 97 10.16 -6.16 8.03
CA PHE A 97 11.47 -5.56 7.77
C PHE A 97 12.42 -5.66 8.98
N ARG A 98 11.94 -5.33 10.19
CA ARG A 98 12.82 -5.19 11.37
C ARG A 98 13.18 -6.51 12.06
N GLU A 99 12.28 -7.48 12.05
CA GLU A 99 12.45 -8.74 12.80
C GLU A 99 12.59 -9.96 11.89
N LYS A 100 11.95 -9.96 10.72
CA LYS A 100 11.98 -11.10 9.79
C LYS A 100 13.03 -10.97 8.70
N GLY A 101 13.77 -9.86 8.65
CA GLY A 101 14.87 -9.67 7.71
C GLY A 101 14.39 -9.63 6.26
N PHE A 102 13.17 -9.15 6.00
CA PHE A 102 12.72 -8.92 4.65
C PHE A 102 13.52 -7.76 4.03
N GLU A 103 14.03 -7.97 2.82
CA GLU A 103 14.73 -6.99 2.03
C GLU A 103 14.20 -7.03 0.59
N PHE A 104 14.13 -5.87 -0.07
CA PHE A 104 13.86 -5.83 -1.49
C PHE A 104 15.04 -6.45 -2.24
N LYS A 105 14.75 -7.35 -3.18
CA LYS A 105 15.76 -7.81 -4.12
C LYS A 105 15.98 -6.71 -5.13
N ILE A 106 17.21 -6.20 -5.21
CA ILE A 106 17.62 -5.34 -6.32
C ILE A 106 17.89 -6.30 -7.47
N ASP A 107 17.08 -6.23 -8.53
CA ASP A 107 17.41 -6.93 -9.78
C ASP A 107 18.61 -6.21 -10.41
N GLU A 108 19.70 -6.93 -10.68
CA GLU A 108 21.00 -6.40 -11.17
C GLU A 108 20.96 -5.85 -12.62
N PHE A 109 19.80 -5.40 -13.11
CA PHE A 109 19.59 -5.04 -14.52
C PHE A 109 19.00 -3.63 -14.77
N ASP A 110 19.15 -2.69 -13.83
CA ASP A 110 18.90 -1.25 -14.07
C ASP A 110 20.15 -0.50 -14.54
#